data_AF-A0A0R2HNH3-F1
#
_entry.id   AF-A0A0R2HNH3-F1
#
_cell.length_a   1.000
_cell.length_b   1.000
_cell.length_c   1.000
_cell.angle_alpha   90.00
_cell.angle_beta   90.00
_cell.angle_gamma   90.00
#
_symmetry.space_group_name_H-M   'P 1'
#
loop_
_entity.id
_entity.type
_entity.pdbx_description
1 polymer ?
#
loop_
_entity_poly.entity_id
_entity_poly.type
_entity_poly.pdbx_seq_one_letter_code
_entity_poly.pdbx_strand_id
1 'polypeptide(L)'
;MAEDKKETEKTEESSEEQPQNLEAIMGLIMNGGNAKSSAFEAINAAKKGDYKTADAKLKESDGFLTAAHNSQTGMLTDEANGIHAKVTLLTVHSQDHIMNAITFRDLAGEIVDLYKRLDGVKVED
;
A
#
# COMPACT_ATOMS: atom_id res chain seq x y z
N MET A 1 -10.81 -10.14 -58.53
CA MET A 1 -11.39 -9.34 -57.43
C MET A 1 -11.64 -10.26 -56.23
N ALA A 2 -10.58 -10.77 -55.62
CA ALA A 2 -10.69 -11.81 -54.59
C ALA A 2 -9.53 -11.75 -53.57
N GLU A 3 -9.07 -10.55 -53.21
CA GLU A 3 -7.91 -10.41 -52.29
C GLU A 3 -8.16 -9.49 -51.08
N ASP A 4 -9.32 -8.84 -50.95
CA ASP A 4 -9.49 -7.76 -49.96
C ASP A 4 -10.31 -8.14 -48.71
N LYS A 5 -10.46 -9.44 -48.41
CA LYS A 5 -11.30 -9.92 -47.30
C LYS A 5 -10.57 -10.63 -46.17
N LYS A 6 -9.23 -10.63 -46.17
CA LYS A 6 -8.42 -11.38 -45.20
C LYS A 6 -7.73 -10.51 -44.13
N GLU A 7 -7.86 -9.19 -44.20
CA GLU A 7 -7.23 -8.28 -43.22
C GLU A 7 -8.09 -7.95 -41.99
N THR A 8 -9.36 -8.34 -41.96
CA THR A 8 -10.28 -7.95 -40.87
C THR A 8 -10.32 -8.90 -39.67
N GLU A 9 -9.48 -9.92 -39.61
CA GLU A 9 -9.64 -11.03 -38.64
C GLU A 9 -8.53 -11.12 -37.58
N LYS A 10 -7.75 -10.06 -37.34
CA LYS A 10 -6.56 -10.14 -36.44
C LYS A 10 -6.46 -9.10 -35.32
N THR A 11 -7.58 -8.53 -34.87
CA THR A 11 -7.53 -7.49 -33.81
C THR A 11 -8.43 -7.76 -32.59
N GLU A 12 -8.99 -8.96 -32.43
CA GLU A 12 -9.89 -9.26 -31.31
C GLU A 12 -9.46 -10.44 -30.42
N GLU A 13 -8.17 -10.76 -30.36
CA GLU A 13 -7.63 -11.68 -29.35
C GLU A 13 -6.57 -10.98 -28.48
N SER A 14 -7.02 -10.35 -27.40
CA SER A 14 -6.40 -10.49 -26.06
C SER A 14 -7.12 -9.57 -25.05
N SER A 15 -8.20 -10.05 -24.44
CA SER A 15 -8.67 -9.49 -23.17
C SER A 15 -8.98 -10.62 -22.21
N GLU A 16 -8.04 -11.56 -22.07
CA GLU A 16 -7.97 -12.33 -20.84
C GLU A 16 -7.58 -11.33 -19.74
N GLU A 17 -8.52 -11.01 -18.85
CA GLU A 17 -8.23 -10.26 -17.64
C GLU A 17 -7.16 -11.04 -16.86
N GLN A 18 -5.92 -10.57 -16.90
CA GLN A 18 -4.79 -11.16 -16.19
C GLN A 18 -5.15 -11.22 -14.68
N PRO A 19 -5.37 -12.40 -14.09
CA PRO A 19 -5.79 -12.55 -12.69
C PRO A 19 -4.74 -12.02 -11.70
N GLN A 20 -3.48 -11.88 -12.15
CA GLN A 20 -2.36 -11.32 -11.38
C GLN A 20 -2.62 -9.90 -10.84
N ASN A 21 -3.45 -9.09 -11.52
CA ASN A 21 -3.67 -7.71 -11.08
C ASN A 21 -4.60 -7.61 -9.86
N LEU A 22 -5.61 -8.47 -9.75
CA LEU A 22 -6.60 -8.36 -8.66
C LEU A 22 -6.03 -8.79 -7.30
N GLU A 23 -5.23 -9.85 -7.26
CA GLU A 23 -4.57 -10.30 -6.03
C GLU A 23 -3.60 -9.24 -5.49
N ALA A 24 -2.80 -8.64 -6.38
CA ALA A 24 -1.89 -7.54 -6.03
C ALA A 24 -2.69 -6.34 -5.47
N ILE A 25 -3.72 -5.88 -6.19
CA ILE A 25 -4.62 -4.79 -5.77
C ILE A 25 -5.24 -5.05 -4.40
N MET A 26 -5.79 -6.25 -4.17
CA MET A 26 -6.41 -6.60 -2.89
C MET A 26 -5.36 -6.70 -1.77
N GLY A 27 -4.17 -7.21 -2.09
CA GLY A 27 -3.03 -7.24 -1.19
C GLY A 27 -2.60 -5.83 -0.75
N LEU A 28 -2.55 -4.87 -1.68
CA LEU A 28 -2.28 -3.46 -1.35
C LEU A 28 -3.34 -2.88 -0.41
N ILE A 29 -4.63 -3.10 -0.71
CA ILE A 29 -5.75 -2.57 0.09
C ILE A 29 -5.70 -3.14 1.50
N MET A 30 -5.55 -4.47 1.65
CA MET A 30 -5.53 -5.12 2.95
C MET A 30 -4.32 -4.69 3.78
N ASN A 31 -3.12 -4.71 3.20
CA ASN A 31 -1.92 -4.32 3.93
C ASN A 31 -1.92 -2.81 4.26
N GLY A 32 -2.36 -1.95 3.35
CA GLY A 32 -2.52 -0.52 3.63
C GLY A 32 -3.53 -0.25 4.76
N GLY A 33 -4.67 -0.94 4.73
CA GLY A 33 -5.68 -0.88 5.80
C GLY A 33 -5.14 -1.34 7.16
N ASN A 34 -4.45 -2.49 7.19
CA ASN A 34 -3.87 -3.04 8.41
C ASN A 34 -2.75 -2.14 8.96
N ALA A 35 -1.85 -1.65 8.10
CA ALA A 35 -0.81 -0.71 8.49
C ALA A 35 -1.39 0.53 9.18
N LYS A 36 -2.44 1.12 8.58
CA LYS A 36 -3.12 2.29 9.14
C LYS A 36 -3.80 1.97 10.48
N SER A 37 -4.44 0.80 10.61
CA SER A 37 -5.06 0.37 11.87
C SER A 37 -4.02 0.21 12.98
N SER A 38 -2.91 -0.49 12.73
CA SER A 38 -1.82 -0.65 13.70
C SER A 38 -1.19 0.70 14.10
N ALA A 39 -1.03 1.64 13.17
CA ALA A 39 -0.57 2.99 13.49
C ALA A 39 -1.57 3.76 14.40
N PHE A 40 -2.88 3.61 14.18
CA PHE A 40 -3.89 4.18 15.09
C PHE A 40 -3.83 3.55 16.48
N GLU A 41 -3.65 2.24 16.55
CA GLU A 41 -3.50 1.52 17.81
C GLU A 41 -2.25 1.96 18.56
N ALA A 42 -1.15 2.24 17.85
CA ALA A 42 0.07 2.79 18.45
C ALA A 42 -0.17 4.15 19.13
N ILE A 43 -0.83 5.08 18.43
CA ILE A 43 -1.21 6.38 19.01
C ILE A 43 -2.09 6.20 20.24
N ASN A 44 -3.05 5.28 20.19
CA ASN A 44 -3.95 5.01 21.32
C ASN A 44 -3.24 4.39 22.52
N ALA A 45 -2.19 3.59 22.30
CA ALA A 45 -1.35 3.04 23.37
C ALA A 45 -0.49 4.14 24.00
N ALA A 46 0.15 4.98 23.18
CA ALA A 46 0.96 6.11 23.66
C ALA A 46 0.15 7.12 24.47
N LYS A 47 -1.10 7.42 24.06
CA LYS A 47 -2.05 8.23 24.83
C LYS A 47 -2.30 7.74 26.27
N LYS A 48 -2.09 6.44 26.52
CA LYS A 48 -2.27 5.80 27.82
C LYS A 48 -0.94 5.61 28.57
N GLY A 49 0.17 6.11 28.02
CA GLY A 49 1.52 5.88 28.54
C GLY A 49 2.09 4.48 28.26
N ASP A 50 1.41 3.65 27.46
CA ASP A 50 1.90 2.30 27.11
C ASP A 50 2.79 2.35 25.87
N TYR A 51 4.00 2.86 26.07
CA TYR A 51 4.98 3.05 24.99
C TYR A 51 5.51 1.73 24.42
N LYS A 52 5.56 0.67 25.22
CA LYS A 52 5.99 -0.65 24.76
C LYS A 52 5.01 -1.19 23.72
N THR A 53 3.72 -1.08 23.97
CA THR A 53 2.69 -1.47 23.00
C THR A 53 2.67 -0.52 21.81
N ALA A 54 2.87 0.79 22.03
CA ALA A 54 2.96 1.75 20.94
C ALA A 54 4.07 1.40 19.94
N ASP A 55 5.29 1.14 20.43
CA ASP A 55 6.43 0.78 19.59
C ASP A 55 6.22 -0.56 18.87
N ALA A 56 5.62 -1.54 19.55
CA ALA A 56 5.26 -2.82 18.93
C ALA A 56 4.25 -2.64 17.78
N LYS A 57 3.28 -1.74 17.94
CA LYS A 57 2.26 -1.45 16.94
C LYS A 57 2.77 -0.63 15.76
N LEU A 58 3.70 0.30 15.98
CA LEU A 58 4.42 0.97 14.89
C LEU A 58 5.22 -0.05 14.07
N LYS A 59 5.93 -0.96 14.74
CA LYS A 59 6.68 -2.03 14.06
C LYS A 59 5.79 -3.00 13.29
N GLU A 60 4.60 -3.30 13.81
CA GLU A 60 3.59 -4.08 13.09
C GLU A 60 3.10 -3.33 11.84
N SER A 61 2.84 -2.03 11.94
CA SER A 61 2.51 -1.16 10.81
C SER A 61 3.59 -1.20 9.73
N ASP A 62 4.87 -1.11 10.12
CA ASP A 62 6.03 -1.20 9.21
C ASP A 62 6.08 -2.53 8.46
N GLY A 63 5.73 -3.64 9.12
CA GLY A 63 5.63 -4.96 8.49
C GLY A 63 4.60 -4.99 7.36
N PHE A 64 3.40 -4.48 7.63
CA PHE A 64 2.33 -4.39 6.61
C PHE A 64 2.72 -3.43 5.48
N LEU A 65 3.29 -2.26 5.80
CA LEU A 65 3.75 -1.30 4.78
C LEU A 65 4.83 -1.90 3.89
N THR A 66 5.79 -2.65 4.46
CA THR A 66 6.85 -3.30 3.69
C THR A 66 6.25 -4.29 2.68
N ALA A 67 5.28 -5.10 3.11
CA ALA A 67 4.60 -6.05 2.22
C ALA A 67 3.84 -5.33 1.09
N ALA A 68 3.11 -4.26 1.42
CA ALA A 68 2.37 -3.47 0.44
C ALA A 68 3.30 -2.74 -0.56
N HIS A 69 4.37 -2.13 -0.04
CA HIS A 69 5.34 -1.35 -0.81
C HIS A 69 6.12 -2.24 -1.78
N ASN A 70 6.45 -3.48 -1.40
CA ASN A 70 7.08 -4.44 -2.31
C ASN A 70 6.20 -4.75 -3.52
N SER A 71 4.90 -4.97 -3.30
CA SER A 71 3.93 -5.19 -4.38
C SER A 71 3.76 -3.93 -5.25
N GLN A 72 3.66 -2.75 -4.63
CA GLN A 72 3.62 -1.47 -5.35
C GLN A 72 4.86 -1.23 -6.22
N THR A 73 6.06 -1.55 -5.70
CA THR A 73 7.32 -1.43 -6.43
C THR A 73 7.36 -2.37 -7.63
N GLY A 74 6.82 -3.59 -7.49
CA GLY A 74 6.65 -4.53 -8.60
C GLY A 74 5.81 -3.94 -9.73
N MET A 75 4.63 -3.40 -9.41
CA MET A 75 3.75 -2.75 -10.40
C MET A 75 4.43 -1.56 -11.10
N LEU A 76 5.18 -0.73 -10.38
CA LEU A 76 5.93 0.38 -10.98
C LEU A 76 7.09 -0.11 -11.87
N THR A 77 7.72 -1.22 -11.51
CA THR A 77 8.80 -1.84 -12.30
C THR A 77 8.25 -2.40 -13.60
N ASP A 78 7.10 -3.07 -13.55
CA ASP A 78 6.39 -3.59 -14.72
C ASP A 78 5.99 -2.45 -15.67
N GLU A 79 5.41 -1.37 -15.13
CA GLU A 79 5.06 -0.16 -15.88
C GLU A 79 6.28 0.45 -16.60
N ALA A 80 7.43 0.56 -15.90
CA ALA A 80 8.67 1.07 -16.46
C ALA A 80 9.25 0.18 -17.58
N ASN A 81 8.96 -1.11 -17.55
CA ASN A 81 9.33 -2.08 -18.59
C ASN A 81 8.32 -2.14 -19.75
N GLY A 82 7.29 -1.28 -19.76
CA GLY A 82 6.27 -1.22 -20.80
C GLY A 82 5.11 -2.20 -20.59
N ILE A 83 5.02 -2.84 -19.43
CA ILE A 83 3.90 -3.69 -19.03
C ILE A 83 2.90 -2.82 -18.29
N HIS A 84 1.99 -2.21 -19.04
CA HIS A 84 1.06 -1.23 -18.48
C HIS A 84 -0.07 -1.89 -17.68
N ALA A 85 -0.23 -1.46 -16.43
CA ALA A 85 -1.38 -1.88 -15.63
C ALA A 85 -2.65 -1.16 -16.11
N LYS A 86 -3.77 -1.88 -16.21
CA LYS A 86 -5.07 -1.25 -16.51
C LYS A 86 -5.50 -0.37 -15.33
N VAL A 87 -5.57 0.94 -15.55
CA VAL A 87 -6.07 1.88 -14.55
C VAL A 87 -7.57 1.68 -14.36
N THR A 88 -7.95 1.16 -13.20
CA THR A 88 -9.35 1.00 -12.75
C THR A 88 -9.55 1.72 -11.42
N LEU A 89 -10.81 1.93 -11.01
CA LEU A 89 -11.12 2.51 -9.70
C LEU A 89 -10.47 1.71 -8.56
N LEU A 90 -10.45 0.38 -8.63
CA LEU A 90 -9.80 -0.48 -7.64
C LEU A 90 -8.27 -0.30 -7.63
N THR A 91 -7.66 -0.13 -8.80
CA THR A 91 -6.21 0.13 -8.90
C THR A 91 -5.86 1.45 -8.21
N VAL A 92 -6.57 2.53 -8.54
CA VAL A 92 -6.37 3.84 -7.90
C VAL A 92 -6.62 3.76 -6.39
N HIS A 93 -7.72 3.14 -5.98
CA HIS A 93 -8.07 2.98 -4.57
C HIS A 93 -6.99 2.22 -3.77
N SER A 94 -6.40 1.19 -4.38
CA SER A 94 -5.33 0.42 -3.74
C SER A 94 -4.06 1.23 -3.50
N GLN A 95 -3.71 2.13 -4.43
CA GLN A 95 -2.59 3.06 -4.30
C GLN A 95 -2.89 4.13 -3.23
N ASP A 96 -4.12 4.65 -3.20
CA ASP A 96 -4.58 5.61 -2.18
C ASP A 96 -4.46 5.03 -0.77
N HIS A 97 -4.81 3.75 -0.57
CA HIS A 97 -4.66 3.07 0.73
C HIS A 97 -3.21 3.05 1.20
N ILE A 98 -2.28 2.70 0.32
CA ILE A 98 -0.86 2.59 0.68
C ILE A 98 -0.27 3.96 0.98
N MET A 99 -0.46 4.93 0.09
CA MET A 99 0.12 6.26 0.29
C MET A 99 -0.43 6.95 1.55
N ASN A 100 -1.71 6.74 1.84
CA ASN A 100 -2.32 7.20 3.09
C ASN A 100 -1.74 6.46 4.30
N ALA A 101 -1.55 5.14 4.22
CA ALA A 101 -0.98 4.35 5.31
C ALA A 101 0.46 4.74 5.62
N ILE A 102 1.30 5.00 4.61
CA ILE A 102 2.68 5.48 4.77
C ILE A 102 2.66 6.82 5.52
N THR A 103 1.95 7.81 4.97
CA THR A 103 1.87 9.14 5.59
C THR A 103 1.33 9.08 7.02
N PHE A 104 0.33 8.22 7.25
CA PHE A 104 -0.28 8.06 8.56
C PHE A 104 0.66 7.38 9.56
N ARG A 105 1.43 6.38 9.14
CA ARG A 105 2.45 5.74 9.98
C ARG A 105 3.51 6.73 10.40
N ASP A 106 4.01 7.54 9.46
CA ASP A 106 5.06 8.53 9.75
C ASP A 106 4.56 9.54 10.79
N LEU A 107 3.35 10.07 10.59
CA LEU A 107 2.71 10.96 11.55
C LEU A 107 2.42 10.26 12.90
N ALA A 108 2.07 8.98 12.89
CA ALA A 108 1.84 8.22 14.11
C ALA A 108 3.12 8.09 14.95
N GLY A 109 4.28 7.89 14.30
CA GLY A 109 5.59 7.92 14.95
C GLY A 109 5.83 9.24 15.68
N GLU A 110 5.69 10.36 14.97
CA GLU A 110 5.84 11.71 15.54
C GLU A 110 4.90 11.96 16.72
N ILE A 111 3.66 11.48 16.65
CA ILE A 111 2.68 11.60 17.73
C ILE A 111 3.08 10.74 18.95
N VAL A 112 3.54 9.50 18.73
CA VAL A 112 4.02 8.62 19.81
C VAL A 112 5.22 9.26 20.51
N ASP A 113 6.14 9.83 19.75
CA ASP A 113 7.33 10.52 20.28
C ASP A 113 6.97 11.80 21.01
N LEU A 114 5.96 12.54 20.53
CA LEU A 114 5.41 13.68 21.25
C LEU A 114 4.87 13.27 22.63
N TYR A 115 4.10 12.18 22.72
CA TYR A 115 3.62 11.67 24.02
C TYR A 115 4.77 11.24 24.93
N LYS A 116 5.76 10.51 24.41
CA LYS A 116 6.98 10.15 25.16
C LYS A 116 7.67 11.38 25.74
N ARG A 117 7.86 12.44 24.95
CA ARG A 117 8.47 13.70 25.40
C ARG A 117 7.66 14.41 26.48
N LEU A 118 6.33 14.43 26.36
CA LEU A 118 5.45 15.03 27.37
C LEU A 118 5.54 14.31 28.73
N ASP A 119 5.76 13.00 28.71
CA ASP A 119 5.97 12.17 29.92
C ASP A 119 7.44 12.14 30.39
N GLY A 120 8.33 12.90 29.75
CA GLY A 120 9.76 12.96 30.11
C GLY A 120 10.57 11.73 29.70
N VAL A 121 10.02 10.87 28.83
CA VAL A 121 10.74 9.74 28.22
C VAL A 121 11.66 10.28 27.13
N LYS A 122 12.92 9.83 27.10
CA LYS A 122 13.85 10.16 26.02
C LYS A 122 13.37 9.51 24.72
N VAL A 123 13.29 10.32 23.67
CA VAL A 123 13.13 9.86 22.29
C VAL A 123 14.52 9.90 21.65
N GLU A 124 14.89 8.85 20.94
CA GLU A 124 16.12 8.79 20.15
C GLU A 124 15.78 9.21 18.71
N ASP A 125 16.66 10.03 18.11
CA ASP A 125 16.53 10.53 16.72
C ASP A 125 16.83 9.43 15.68
#